data_AF-A0A8J6IB04-F1
#
_entry.id   AF-A0A8J6IB04-F1
#
_cell.length_a   1.000
_cell.length_b   1.000
_cell.length_c   1.000
_cell.angle_alpha   90.00
_cell.angle_beta   90.00
_cell.angle_gamma   90.00
#
_symmetry.space_group_name_H-M   'P 1'
#
loop_
_entity.id
_entity.type
_entity.pdbx_description
1 polymer ?
#
loop_
_entity_poly.entity_id
_entity_poly.type
_entity_poly.pdbx_seq_one_letter_code
_entity_poly.pdbx_strand_id
1 'polypeptide(L)'
;MIARTVGRLVLDVVAVALIAIALLMLSGRMAVQPVLSGSMAGYAGRGDLVVGSDTRTDSLHVGDVVLFAPPTPYETPGNHPVAHRIRSIDTVDGRLVATTKGDANAQPDPWTLDLAHTRTAQVHLVLPSAGWPFIRLHLLATPAGRMTAGLTLMASGALLLLVGRRRRRPSDEPWPPPFESDRASVPLRQDAPAGPVPEPAAVPVQPSRRCPSAEPLRSLPRHPGQRAGDVTGIGHVDPDCRQCGPTMLPGRAHAAGLVR
;
A
#
# COMPACT_ATOMS: atom_id res chain seq x y z
N MET A 1 10.93 -34.64 -6.07
CA MET A 1 11.66 -34.76 -4.79
C MET A 1 12.77 -33.73 -4.65
N ILE A 2 13.62 -33.53 -5.67
CA ILE A 2 14.74 -32.56 -5.67
C ILE A 2 14.29 -31.13 -5.29
N ALA A 3 13.22 -30.59 -5.87
CA ALA A 3 12.73 -29.23 -5.55
C ALA A 3 12.33 -29.05 -4.08
N ARG A 4 11.81 -30.10 -3.42
CA ARG A 4 11.45 -30.05 -1.99
C ARG A 4 12.69 -30.10 -1.09
N THR A 5 13.69 -30.89 -1.48
CA THR A 5 14.98 -30.97 -0.77
C THR A 5 15.74 -29.65 -0.89
N VAL A 6 15.82 -29.08 -2.09
CA VAL A 6 16.45 -27.76 -2.32
C VAL A 6 15.72 -26.68 -1.53
N GLY A 7 14.38 -26.67 -1.55
CA GLY A 7 13.59 -25.70 -0.78
C GLY A 7 13.86 -25.78 0.73
N ARG A 8 13.97 -26.99 1.30
CA ARG A 8 14.33 -27.18 2.72
C ARG A 8 15.73 -26.69 3.03
N LEU A 9 16.72 -27.04 2.20
CA LEU A 9 18.10 -26.58 2.38
C LEU A 9 18.19 -25.05 2.36
N VAL A 10 17.46 -24.37 1.48
CA VAL A 10 17.41 -22.90 1.46
C VAL A 10 16.82 -22.36 2.76
N LEU A 11 15.71 -22.93 3.26
CA LEU A 11 15.10 -22.51 4.51
C LEU A 11 16.04 -22.74 5.72
N ASP A 12 16.72 -23.88 5.76
CA ASP A 12 17.68 -24.22 6.83
C ASP A 12 18.85 -23.23 6.83
N VAL A 13 19.42 -22.92 5.66
CA VAL A 13 20.50 -21.93 5.52
C VAL A 13 20.04 -20.54 5.97
N VAL A 14 18.84 -20.10 5.57
CA VAL A 14 18.27 -18.82 6.01
C VAL A 14 18.06 -18.80 7.52
N ALA A 15 17.52 -19.87 8.11
CA ALA A 15 17.32 -19.97 9.55
C ALA A 15 18.65 -19.89 10.32
N VAL A 16 19.68 -20.62 9.89
CA VAL A 16 21.02 -20.57 10.49
C VAL A 16 21.63 -19.17 10.37
N ALA A 17 21.50 -18.52 9.22
CA ALA A 17 21.98 -17.15 9.02
C ALA A 17 21.29 -16.15 9.96
N LEU A 18 19.97 -16.23 10.12
CA LEU A 18 19.22 -15.37 11.04
C LEU A 18 19.63 -15.60 12.51
N ILE A 19 19.84 -16.85 12.92
CA ILE A 19 20.33 -17.18 14.26
C ILE A 19 21.74 -16.61 14.47
N ALA A 20 22.64 -16.76 13.50
CA ALA A 20 23.99 -16.22 13.58
C ALA A 20 23.98 -14.68 13.69
N ILE A 21 23.15 -13.99 12.91
CA ILE A 21 22.95 -12.54 13.00
C ILE A 21 22.43 -12.15 14.39
N ALA A 22 21.43 -12.86 14.90
CA ALA A 22 20.88 -12.59 16.24
C ALA A 22 21.94 -12.76 17.34
N LEU A 23 22.73 -13.84 17.29
CA LEU A 23 23.84 -14.07 18.22
C LEU A 23 24.91 -12.99 18.12
N LEU A 24 25.22 -12.51 16.91
CA LEU A 24 26.18 -11.42 16.72
C LEU A 24 25.67 -10.10 17.32
N MET A 25 24.38 -9.79 17.16
CA MET A 25 23.75 -8.63 17.81
C MET A 25 23.78 -8.76 19.33
N LEU A 26 23.43 -9.93 19.88
CA LEU A 26 23.47 -10.23 21.32
C LEU A 26 24.88 -10.15 21.90
N SER A 27 25.91 -10.41 21.10
CA SER A 27 27.32 -10.30 21.53
C SER A 27 27.81 -8.85 21.69
N GLY A 28 27.02 -7.85 21.27
CA GLY A 28 27.41 -6.44 21.27
C GLY A 28 28.44 -6.05 20.21
N ARG A 29 28.95 -7.00 19.42
CA ARG A 29 29.95 -6.74 18.37
C ARG A 29 29.38 -6.08 17.12
N MET A 30 28.07 -6.13 16.94
CA MET A 30 27.37 -5.54 15.81
C MET A 30 26.23 -4.65 16.32
N ALA A 31 26.22 -3.40 15.87
CA ALA A 31 25.16 -2.45 16.13
C ALA A 31 24.27 -2.36 14.89
N VAL A 32 22.97 -2.59 15.06
CA VAL A 32 21.96 -2.42 14.01
C VAL A 32 20.94 -1.42 14.53
N GLN A 33 20.83 -0.25 13.87
CA GLN A 33 19.91 0.80 14.31
C GLN A 33 19.13 1.38 13.14
N PRO A 34 17.81 1.62 13.28
CA PRO A 34 17.05 2.35 12.29
C PRO A 34 17.36 3.84 12.35
N VAL A 35 17.43 4.49 11.20
CA VAL A 35 17.63 5.95 11.10
C VAL A 35 16.29 6.65 11.32
N LEU A 36 16.20 7.42 12.40
CA LEU A 36 14.93 8.04 12.85
C LEU A 36 14.74 9.48 12.35
N SER A 37 15.84 10.18 12.02
CA SER A 37 15.86 11.60 11.62
C SER A 37 16.55 11.79 10.26
N GLY A 38 16.61 13.05 9.80
CA GLY A 38 17.31 13.44 8.57
C GLY A 38 18.70 14.01 8.78
N SER A 39 19.29 13.91 9.97
CA SER A 39 20.59 14.56 10.27
C SER A 39 21.76 14.02 9.43
N MET A 40 21.64 12.79 8.95
CA MET A 40 22.61 12.14 8.06
C MET A 40 22.18 12.13 6.59
N ALA A 41 21.23 12.98 6.18
CA ALA A 41 20.75 13.01 4.80
C ALA A 41 21.93 13.19 3.80
N GLY A 42 21.93 12.37 2.75
CA GLY A 42 23.04 12.22 1.81
C GLY A 42 23.90 10.98 2.05
N TYR A 43 24.08 10.58 3.32
CA TYR A 43 24.74 9.32 3.69
C TYR A 43 23.73 8.23 4.08
N ALA A 44 22.76 8.57 4.94
CA ALA A 44 21.68 7.67 5.35
C ALA A 44 20.37 8.46 5.54
N GLY A 45 19.29 7.98 4.92
CA GLY A 45 17.97 8.59 4.99
C GLY A 45 17.13 8.05 6.15
N ARG A 46 16.11 8.82 6.54
CA ARG A 46 15.12 8.35 7.52
C ARG A 46 14.44 7.07 7.02
N GLY A 47 14.40 6.04 7.86
CA GLY A 47 13.85 4.73 7.52
C GLY A 47 14.87 3.75 6.96
N ASP A 48 16.12 4.18 6.74
CA ASP A 48 17.23 3.26 6.45
C ASP A 48 17.65 2.49 7.71
N LEU A 49 18.36 1.39 7.52
CA LEU A 49 18.96 0.62 8.59
C LEU A 49 20.48 0.73 8.50
N VAL A 50 21.12 1.27 9.54
CA VAL A 50 22.58 1.31 9.62
C VAL A 50 23.08 0.09 10.37
N VAL A 51 24.16 -0.50 9.84
CA VAL A 51 24.87 -1.62 10.46
C VAL A 51 26.30 -1.19 10.70
N GLY A 52 26.71 -1.31 11.95
CA GLY A 52 28.05 -0.98 12.42
C GLY A 52 28.67 -2.11 13.22
N SER A 53 29.98 -2.02 13.39
CA SER A 53 30.74 -2.91 14.26
C SER A 53 31.44 -2.16 15.39
N ASP A 54 31.60 -2.89 16.49
CA ASP A 54 32.31 -2.44 17.68
C ASP A 54 33.82 -2.31 17.38
N THR A 55 34.24 -1.08 17.10
CA THR A 55 35.56 -0.74 16.56
C THR A 55 36.43 -0.13 17.64
N ARG A 56 37.73 -0.45 17.66
CA ARG A 56 38.63 0.15 18.65
C ARG A 56 38.72 1.65 18.43
N THR A 57 38.63 2.39 19.52
CA THR A 57 38.55 3.84 19.44
C THR A 57 39.84 4.49 18.92
N ASP A 58 40.99 3.85 19.13
CA ASP A 58 42.28 4.27 18.57
C ASP A 58 42.40 4.05 17.05
N SER A 59 41.48 3.32 16.44
CA SER A 59 41.42 3.08 15.00
C SER A 59 40.37 3.92 14.28
N LEU A 60 39.65 4.79 15.01
CA LEU A 60 38.73 5.75 14.41
C LEU A 60 39.49 6.89 13.76
N HIS A 61 38.99 7.36 12.64
CA HIS A 61 39.57 8.45 11.87
C HIS A 61 38.53 9.55 11.62
N VAL A 62 39.04 10.75 11.32
CA VAL A 62 38.21 11.83 10.81
C VAL A 62 37.49 11.36 9.54
N GLY A 63 36.18 11.56 9.50
CA GLY A 63 35.32 11.09 8.42
C GLY A 63 34.54 9.81 8.73
N ASP A 64 34.88 9.07 9.79
CA ASP A 64 34.10 7.90 10.19
C ASP A 64 32.73 8.29 10.73
N VAL A 65 31.71 7.47 10.46
CA VAL A 65 30.37 7.63 11.02
C VAL A 65 30.25 6.72 12.23
N VAL A 66 29.90 7.28 13.38
CA VAL A 66 29.82 6.55 14.65
C VAL A 66 28.41 6.59 15.23
N LEU A 67 28.01 5.50 15.88
CA LEU A 67 26.80 5.39 16.68
C LEU A 67 27.16 5.59 18.15
N PHE A 68 26.50 6.54 18.80
CA PHE A 68 26.70 6.80 20.22
C PHE A 68 25.41 7.35 20.84
N ALA A 69 25.27 7.20 22.15
CA ALA A 69 24.26 7.93 22.91
C ALA A 69 24.80 9.35 23.18
N PRO A 70 24.08 10.42 22.81
CA PRO A 70 24.52 11.77 23.14
C PRO A 70 24.75 11.94 24.65
N PRO A 71 25.80 12.66 25.06
CA PRO A 71 26.10 12.86 26.48
C PRO A 71 25.07 13.80 27.12
N THR A 72 24.90 13.69 28.44
CA THR A 72 24.11 14.63 29.25
C THR A 72 24.62 16.07 29.04
N PRO A 73 23.73 17.07 28.87
CA PRO A 73 22.26 17.05 28.94
C PRO A 73 21.56 16.86 27.58
N TYR A 74 22.27 16.40 26.55
CA TYR A 74 21.77 16.31 25.16
C TYR A 74 21.14 14.96 24.81
N GLU A 75 20.78 14.16 25.81
CA GLU A 75 20.21 12.84 25.67
C GLU A 75 18.95 12.87 24.79
N THR A 76 18.82 11.86 23.92
CA THR A 76 17.59 11.68 23.16
C THR A 76 16.49 11.06 24.03
N PRO A 77 15.20 11.30 23.73
CA PRO A 77 14.12 10.60 24.40
C PRO A 77 14.34 9.08 24.34
N GLY A 78 14.30 8.39 25.48
CA GLY A 78 14.54 6.95 25.55
C GLY A 78 16.00 6.53 25.35
N ASN A 79 16.96 7.46 25.40
CA ASN A 79 18.39 7.24 25.22
C ASN A 79 18.73 6.48 23.92
N HIS A 80 18.02 6.81 22.85
CA HIS A 80 18.28 6.26 21.53
C HIS A 80 19.62 6.75 20.97
N PRO A 81 20.46 5.84 20.44
CA PRO A 81 21.73 6.24 19.83
C PRO A 81 21.49 7.09 18.58
N VAL A 82 22.41 8.01 18.34
CA VAL A 82 22.48 8.83 17.12
C VAL A 82 23.69 8.42 16.30
N ALA A 83 23.59 8.58 14.98
CA ALA A 83 24.70 8.35 14.06
C ALA A 83 25.19 9.67 13.50
N HIS A 84 26.44 10.08 13.76
CA HIS A 84 27.04 11.30 13.20
C HIS A 84 28.48 11.05 12.74
N ARG A 85 29.00 11.93 11.87
CA ARG A 85 30.35 11.83 11.31
C ARG A 85 31.37 12.55 12.19
N ILE A 86 32.51 11.92 12.44
CA ILE A 86 33.66 12.52 13.12
C ILE A 86 34.24 13.63 12.23
N ARG A 87 34.36 14.83 12.80
CA ARG A 87 34.92 16.02 12.14
C ARG A 87 36.32 16.35 12.59
N SER A 88 36.62 16.15 13.87
CA SER A 88 37.97 16.23 14.41
C SER A 88 38.15 15.18 15.49
N ILE A 89 39.40 14.80 15.71
CA ILE A 89 39.84 13.98 16.84
C ILE A 89 40.99 14.75 17.46
N ASP A 90 40.84 15.10 18.73
CA ASP A 90 41.77 15.94 19.48
C ASP A 90 42.13 15.25 20.80
N THR A 91 43.24 15.67 21.42
CA THR A 91 43.62 15.19 22.76
C THR A 91 43.48 16.34 23.76
N VAL A 92 42.61 16.17 24.75
CA VAL A 92 42.35 17.15 25.81
C VAL A 92 42.59 16.46 27.15
N ASP A 93 43.47 17.02 27.98
CA ASP A 93 43.85 16.44 29.29
C ASP A 93 44.29 14.96 29.23
N GLY A 94 44.98 14.59 28.14
CA GLY A 94 45.44 13.22 27.90
C GLY A 94 44.34 12.25 27.44
N ARG A 95 43.12 12.73 27.19
CA ARG A 95 41.99 11.94 26.66
C ARG A 95 41.74 12.26 25.20
N LEU A 96 41.48 11.23 24.42
CA LEU A 96 41.01 11.38 23.05
C LEU A 96 39.56 11.88 23.10
N VAL A 97 39.26 12.93 22.35
CA VAL A 97 37.90 13.47 22.20
C VAL A 97 37.61 13.69 20.73
N ALA A 98 36.37 13.48 20.32
CA ALA A 98 35.93 13.73 18.96
C ALA A 98 34.84 14.79 18.91
N THR A 99 34.91 15.67 17.92
CA THR A 99 33.78 16.51 17.55
C THR A 99 33.02 15.81 16.43
N THR A 100 31.71 15.65 16.59
CA THR A 100 30.84 14.99 15.62
C THR A 100 29.91 16.00 14.95
N LYS A 101 29.40 15.64 13.78
CA LYS A 101 28.41 16.42 13.05
C LYS A 101 27.56 15.51 12.18
N GLY A 102 26.23 15.67 12.24
CA GLY A 102 25.34 15.12 11.22
C GLY A 102 25.62 15.73 9.84
N ASP A 103 25.74 14.91 8.81
CA ASP A 103 26.14 15.36 7.46
C ASP A 103 25.24 16.48 6.89
N ALA A 104 23.95 16.47 7.23
CA ALA A 104 22.97 17.46 6.81
C ALA A 104 22.83 18.65 7.77
N ASN A 105 23.48 18.62 8.94
CA ASN A 105 23.39 19.70 9.92
C ASN A 105 24.21 20.92 9.46
N ALA A 106 23.79 22.13 9.83
CA ALA A 106 24.57 23.34 9.53
C ALA A 106 25.84 23.42 10.40
N GLN A 107 25.66 23.24 11.71
CA GLN A 107 26.73 23.34 12.70
C GLN A 107 27.16 21.95 13.22
N PRO A 108 28.38 21.83 13.78
CA PRO A 108 28.78 20.68 14.57
C PRO A 108 27.87 20.46 15.77
N ASP A 109 27.93 19.27 16.36
CA ASP A 109 27.19 18.98 17.58
C ASP A 109 27.70 19.86 18.74
N PRO A 110 26.82 20.30 19.66
CA PRO A 110 27.19 21.18 20.77
C PRO A 110 27.95 20.47 21.91
N TRP A 111 28.38 19.23 21.70
CA TRP A 111 29.11 18.41 22.67
C TRP A 111 30.39 17.84 22.04
N THR A 112 31.29 17.39 22.90
CA THR A 112 32.44 16.56 22.53
C THR A 112 32.17 15.12 22.93
N LEU A 113 32.44 14.19 22.03
CA LEU A 113 32.35 12.76 22.32
C LEU A 113 33.64 12.31 23.00
N ASP A 114 33.55 11.84 24.25
CA ASP A 114 34.67 11.23 24.95
C ASP A 114 34.96 9.85 24.33
N LEU A 115 36.18 9.71 23.79
CA LEU A 115 36.68 8.50 23.16
C LEU A 115 37.51 7.65 24.15
N ALA A 116 37.39 7.90 25.46
CA ALA A 116 38.05 7.12 26.51
C ALA A 116 37.60 5.66 26.58
N HIS A 117 36.44 5.31 26.03
CA HIS A 117 36.02 3.92 25.92
C HIS A 117 36.89 3.20 24.90
N THR A 118 37.29 1.96 25.20
CA THR A 118 38.17 1.16 24.33
C THR A 118 37.56 0.95 22.94
N ARG A 119 36.23 0.99 22.83
CA ARG A 119 35.53 0.76 21.58
C ARG A 119 34.30 1.63 21.40
N THR A 120 33.99 1.93 20.14
CA THR A 120 32.87 2.74 19.67
C THR A 120 32.27 2.07 18.43
N ALA A 121 30.94 2.10 18.29
CA ALA A 121 30.28 1.52 17.13
C ALA A 121 30.51 2.40 15.88
N GLN A 122 31.25 1.89 14.90
CA GLN A 122 31.45 2.54 13.60
C GLN A 122 30.47 1.96 12.58
N VAL A 123 29.81 2.82 11.78
CA VAL A 123 28.91 2.40 10.70
C VAL A 123 29.71 2.01 9.47
N HIS A 124 29.39 0.85 8.89
CA HIS A 124 30.02 0.38 7.65
C HIS A 124 29.02 0.15 6.53
N LEU A 125 27.74 -0.06 6.85
CA LEU A 125 26.72 -0.39 5.87
C LEU A 125 25.41 0.37 6.14
N VAL A 126 24.80 0.85 5.06
CA VAL A 126 23.46 1.45 5.06
C VAL A 126 22.57 0.60 4.16
N LEU A 127 21.46 0.11 4.70
CA LEU A 127 20.46 -0.67 3.99
C LEU A 127 19.23 0.22 3.75
N PRO A 128 19.00 0.70 2.52
CA PRO A 128 17.92 1.62 2.21
C PRO A 128 16.55 1.06 2.60
N SER A 129 15.73 1.86 3.27
CA SER A 129 14.35 1.52 3.68
C SER A 129 14.19 0.30 4.62
N ALA A 130 15.27 -0.39 4.99
CA ALA A 130 15.21 -1.59 5.83
C ALA A 130 14.92 -1.30 7.31
N GLY A 131 14.93 -0.03 7.72
CA GLY A 131 14.63 0.41 9.08
C GLY A 131 13.13 0.55 9.38
N TRP A 132 12.27 0.64 8.36
CA TRP A 132 10.83 0.81 8.55
C TRP A 132 10.15 -0.26 9.40
N PRO A 133 10.44 -1.57 9.24
CA PRO A 133 9.88 -2.60 10.11
C PRO A 133 10.20 -2.37 11.59
N PHE A 134 11.45 -2.00 11.90
CA PHE A 134 11.89 -1.71 13.27
C PHE A 134 11.18 -0.49 13.84
N ILE A 135 11.05 0.59 13.06
CA ILE A 135 10.32 1.79 13.46
C ILE A 135 8.86 1.47 13.76
N ARG A 136 8.20 0.71 12.88
CA ARG A 136 6.79 0.30 13.07
C ARG A 136 6.62 -0.59 14.29
N LEU A 137 7.51 -1.57 14.47
CA LEU A 137 7.49 -2.48 15.62
C LEU A 137 7.72 -1.73 16.93
N HIS A 138 8.65 -0.77 16.95
CA HIS A 138 8.90 0.04 18.15
C HIS A 138 7.68 0.91 18.51
N LEU A 139 6.98 1.46 17.51
CA LEU A 139 5.71 2.15 17.75
C LEU A 139 4.69 1.21 18.42
N LEU A 140 4.57 -0.04 17.97
CA LEU A 140 3.72 -1.06 18.59
C LEU A 140 4.13 -1.44 20.03
N ALA A 141 5.36 -1.17 20.46
CA ALA A 141 5.76 -1.37 21.86
C ALA A 141 5.16 -0.31 22.80
N THR A 142 4.79 0.86 22.28
CA THR A 142 4.15 1.92 23.08
C THR A 142 2.66 1.64 23.32
N PRO A 143 2.07 2.06 24.46
CA PRO A 143 0.63 1.91 24.70
C PRO A 143 -0.23 2.57 23.61
N ALA A 144 0.17 3.78 23.18
CA ALA A 144 -0.50 4.52 22.11
C ALA A 144 -0.42 3.79 20.76
N GLY A 145 0.72 3.17 20.44
CA GLY A 145 0.87 2.37 19.22
C GLY A 145 -0.01 1.12 19.22
N ARG A 146 -0.16 0.45 20.36
CA ARG A 146 -1.11 -0.68 20.48
C ARG A 146 -2.56 -0.24 20.29
N MET A 147 -2.94 0.91 20.88
CA MET A 147 -4.30 1.45 20.73
C MET A 147 -4.63 1.83 19.28
N THR A 148 -3.71 2.52 18.60
CA THR A 148 -3.89 2.91 17.19
C THR A 148 -3.95 1.70 16.25
N ALA A 149 -3.12 0.67 16.48
CA ALA A 149 -3.21 -0.61 15.77
C ALA A 149 -4.54 -1.33 16.03
N GLY A 150 -5.02 -1.35 17.27
CA GLY A 150 -6.32 -1.93 17.61
C GLY A 150 -7.50 -1.24 16.92
N LEU A 151 -7.54 0.10 16.96
CA LEU A 151 -8.60 0.89 16.32
C LEU A 151 -8.64 0.70 14.80
N THR A 152 -7.48 0.65 14.15
CA THR A 152 -7.41 0.41 12.69
C THR A 152 -7.86 -0.99 12.31
N LEU A 153 -7.52 -2.02 13.10
CA LEU A 153 -8.03 -3.38 12.92
C LEU A 153 -9.55 -3.46 13.13
N MET A 154 -10.09 -2.83 14.18
CA MET A 154 -11.53 -2.79 14.44
C MET A 154 -12.30 -2.07 13.33
N ALA A 155 -11.82 -0.91 12.88
CA ALA A 155 -12.43 -0.17 11.78
C ALA A 155 -12.42 -0.96 10.46
N SER A 156 -11.31 -1.64 10.16
CA SER A 156 -11.18 -2.50 8.98
C SER A 156 -12.14 -3.69 9.05
N GLY A 157 -12.25 -4.35 10.22
CA GLY A 157 -13.21 -5.42 10.44
C GLY A 157 -14.66 -4.95 10.31
N ALA A 158 -15.00 -3.80 10.88
CA ALA A 158 -16.33 -3.20 10.73
C ALA A 158 -16.65 -2.88 9.26
N LEU A 159 -15.70 -2.30 8.52
CA LEU A 159 -15.84 -2.03 7.09
C LEU A 159 -16.06 -3.31 6.28
N LEU A 160 -15.31 -4.37 6.55
CA LEU A 160 -15.48 -5.67 5.90
C LEU A 160 -16.85 -6.29 6.21
N LEU A 161 -17.35 -6.16 7.45
CA LEU A 161 -18.69 -6.61 7.82
C LEU A 161 -19.78 -5.80 7.11
N LEU A 162 -19.62 -4.49 6.97
CA LEU A 162 -20.56 -3.62 6.26
C LEU A 162 -20.58 -3.92 4.75
N VAL A 163 -19.42 -4.10 4.13
CA VAL A 163 -19.31 -4.51 2.71
C VAL A 163 -19.85 -5.93 2.51
N GLY A 164 -19.56 -6.85 3.42
CA GLY A 164 -20.08 -8.23 3.41
C GLY A 164 -21.60 -8.27 3.55
N ARG A 165 -22.18 -7.47 4.43
CA ARG A 165 -23.64 -7.30 4.56
C ARG A 165 -24.27 -6.74 3.29
N ARG A 166 -23.63 -5.77 2.64
CA ARG A 166 -24.11 -5.19 1.37
C ARG A 166 -24.09 -6.21 0.22
N ARG A 167 -23.14 -7.15 0.23
CA ARG A 167 -23.04 -8.24 -0.77
C ARG A 167 -24.06 -9.36 -0.56
N ARG A 168 -24.56 -9.58 0.65
CA ARG A 168 -25.63 -10.55 0.95
C ARG A 168 -27.05 -10.02 0.67
N ARG A 169 -27.20 -9.00 -0.19
CA ARG A 169 -28.54 -8.56 -0.60
C ARG A 169 -29.25 -9.71 -1.37
N PRO A 170 -30.53 -9.94 -1.10
CA PRO A 170 -31.21 -11.20 -1.35
C PRO A 170 -31.50 -11.34 -2.84
N SER A 171 -30.74 -12.19 -3.52
CA SER A 171 -31.12 -12.76 -4.82
C SER A 171 -31.34 -14.27 -4.74
N ASP A 172 -31.17 -14.85 -3.55
CA ASP A 172 -31.36 -16.28 -3.26
C ASP A 172 -32.72 -16.55 -2.61
N GLU A 173 -33.77 -15.80 -2.96
CA GLU A 173 -35.12 -16.27 -2.71
C GLU A 173 -35.41 -17.32 -3.79
N PRO A 174 -35.57 -18.62 -3.44
CA PRO A 174 -35.90 -19.63 -4.42
C PRO A 174 -37.16 -19.18 -5.14
N TRP A 175 -37.10 -19.09 -6.48
CA TRP A 175 -38.26 -18.80 -7.31
C TRP A 175 -39.44 -19.66 -6.81
N PRO A 176 -40.58 -19.05 -6.42
CA PRO A 176 -41.71 -19.82 -5.94
C PRO A 176 -42.06 -20.86 -7.02
N PRO A 177 -42.40 -22.11 -6.63
CA PRO A 177 -42.76 -23.12 -7.62
C PRO A 177 -43.83 -22.55 -8.56
N PRO A 178 -43.79 -22.89 -9.87
CA PRO A 178 -44.79 -22.41 -10.81
C PRO A 178 -46.16 -22.63 -10.19
N PHE A 179 -46.98 -21.58 -10.13
CA PHE A 179 -48.34 -21.64 -9.60
C PHE A 179 -49.01 -22.92 -10.07
N GLU A 180 -49.20 -23.85 -9.14
CA GLU A 180 -49.98 -25.04 -9.40
C GLU A 180 -51.38 -24.52 -9.66
N SER A 181 -51.77 -24.48 -10.94
CA SER A 181 -53.09 -24.04 -11.33
C SER A 181 -54.06 -25.01 -10.69
N ASP A 182 -54.71 -24.59 -9.61
CA ASP A 182 -55.86 -25.27 -9.07
C ASP A 182 -56.88 -25.37 -10.20
N ARG A 183 -56.89 -26.51 -10.90
CA ARG A 183 -57.95 -26.92 -11.82
C ARG A 183 -59.17 -27.42 -11.06
N ALA A 184 -59.29 -27.12 -9.78
CA ALA A 184 -60.45 -27.42 -8.98
C ALA A 184 -61.48 -26.28 -9.13
N SER A 185 -62.41 -26.51 -10.06
CA SER A 185 -63.77 -25.94 -10.11
C SER A 185 -63.91 -24.42 -10.29
N VAL A 186 -63.70 -23.96 -11.54
CA VAL A 186 -64.59 -22.91 -12.07
C VAL A 186 -65.90 -23.61 -12.44
N PRO A 187 -67.04 -23.32 -11.79
CA PRO A 187 -68.31 -23.87 -12.24
C PRO A 187 -68.62 -23.29 -13.63
N LEU A 188 -68.84 -24.18 -14.61
CA LEU A 188 -69.37 -23.81 -15.91
C LEU A 188 -70.74 -23.14 -15.68
N ARG A 189 -70.79 -21.82 -15.80
CA ARG A 189 -72.03 -21.06 -15.81
C ARG A 189 -72.73 -21.37 -17.14
N GLN A 190 -73.62 -22.36 -17.13
CA GLN A 190 -74.34 -22.82 -18.32
C GLN A 190 -75.50 -21.91 -18.73
N ASP A 191 -75.83 -20.90 -17.91
CA ASP A 191 -76.95 -20.00 -18.17
C ASP A 191 -76.45 -18.56 -18.38
N ALA A 192 -75.91 -18.28 -19.56
CA ALA A 192 -75.73 -16.92 -20.05
C ALA A 192 -76.45 -16.79 -21.40
N PRO A 193 -77.55 -16.01 -21.50
CA PRO A 193 -78.21 -15.78 -22.78
C PRO A 193 -77.27 -15.02 -23.73
N ALA A 194 -77.28 -15.42 -25.00
CA ALA A 194 -76.48 -14.83 -26.07
C ALA A 194 -76.92 -13.38 -26.31
N GLY A 195 -76.25 -12.43 -25.64
CA GLY A 195 -76.30 -11.02 -26.00
C GLY A 195 -75.41 -10.74 -27.23
N PRO A 196 -75.72 -9.70 -28.02
CA PRO A 196 -74.94 -9.37 -29.21
C PRO A 196 -73.48 -9.03 -28.84
N VAL A 197 -72.55 -9.63 -29.57
CA VAL A 197 -71.11 -9.41 -29.46
C VAL A 197 -70.82 -7.94 -29.78
N PRO A 198 -70.22 -7.14 -28.87
CA PRO A 198 -69.77 -5.80 -29.23
C PRO A 198 -68.55 -5.90 -30.15
N GLU A 199 -68.60 -5.14 -31.24
CA GLU A 199 -67.55 -4.96 -32.24
C GLU A 199 -66.26 -4.44 -31.58
N PRO A 200 -65.06 -4.99 -31.91
CA PRO A 200 -63.83 -4.60 -31.24
C PRO A 200 -63.45 -3.16 -31.60
N ALA A 201 -63.61 -2.25 -30.64
CA ALA A 201 -63.07 -0.91 -30.74
C ALA A 201 -61.54 -0.97 -30.89
N ALA A 202 -61.00 -0.27 -31.89
CA ALA A 202 -59.57 -0.17 -32.14
C ALA A 202 -58.84 0.37 -30.91
N VAL A 203 -57.92 -0.43 -30.36
CA VAL A 203 -57.00 0.01 -29.30
C VAL A 203 -56.03 1.04 -29.90
N PRO A 204 -55.93 2.26 -29.36
CA PRO A 204 -54.96 3.24 -29.88
C PRO A 204 -53.55 2.76 -29.56
N VAL A 205 -52.74 2.55 -30.59
CA VAL A 205 -51.29 2.37 -30.45
C VAL A 205 -50.70 3.69 -29.98
N GLN A 206 -50.20 3.75 -28.74
CA GLN A 206 -49.47 4.93 -28.27
C GLN A 206 -48.11 5.02 -29.00
N PRO A 207 -47.70 6.22 -29.46
CA PRO A 207 -46.42 6.38 -30.13
C PRO A 207 -45.27 6.20 -29.14
N SER A 208 -44.32 5.33 -29.48
CA SER A 208 -43.04 5.19 -28.78
C SER A 208 -42.35 6.55 -28.70
N ARG A 209 -42.05 7.02 -27.47
CA ARG A 209 -41.28 8.24 -27.26
C ARG A 209 -39.91 8.08 -27.94
N ARG A 210 -39.57 8.98 -28.87
CA ARG A 210 -38.22 9.08 -29.44
C ARG A 210 -37.23 9.39 -28.31
N CYS A 211 -36.18 8.58 -28.18
CA CYS A 211 -35.01 8.96 -27.39
C CYS A 211 -34.42 10.26 -27.98
N PRO A 212 -33.97 11.21 -27.15
CA PRO A 212 -33.26 12.38 -27.64
C PRO A 212 -31.97 11.90 -28.30
N SER A 213 -31.79 12.30 -29.56
CA SER A 213 -30.54 12.12 -30.30
C SER A 213 -29.39 12.71 -29.50
N ALA A 214 -28.35 11.90 -29.26
CA ALA A 214 -27.13 12.33 -28.59
C ALA A 214 -26.56 13.58 -29.27
N GLU A 215 -26.47 14.66 -28.51
CA GLU A 215 -25.83 15.90 -28.95
C GLU A 215 -24.32 15.65 -29.07
N PRO A 216 -23.64 16.10 -30.14
CA PRO A 216 -22.19 15.92 -30.25
C PRO A 216 -21.50 16.70 -29.14
N LEU A 217 -20.73 15.98 -28.32
CA LEU A 217 -19.88 16.55 -27.27
C LEU A 217 -19.07 17.73 -27.82
N ARG A 218 -19.40 18.94 -27.32
CA ARG A 218 -18.55 20.13 -27.52
C ARG A 218 -17.15 19.80 -27.01
N SER A 219 -16.18 20.01 -27.88
CA SER A 219 -14.76 19.79 -27.66
C SER A 219 -14.26 20.55 -26.43
N LEU A 220 -13.85 19.82 -25.39
CA LEU A 220 -13.02 20.34 -24.30
C LEU A 220 -11.61 20.66 -24.84
N PRO A 221 -10.96 21.74 -24.36
CA PRO A 221 -9.63 22.11 -24.82
C PRO A 221 -8.58 21.07 -24.42
N ARG A 222 -7.71 20.72 -25.38
CA ARG A 222 -6.59 19.78 -25.19
C ARG A 222 -5.46 20.43 -24.39
N HIS A 223 -4.94 19.71 -23.39
CA HIS A 223 -3.62 19.96 -22.83
C HIS A 223 -2.52 19.35 -23.74
N PRO A 224 -1.46 20.09 -24.10
CA PRO A 224 -0.26 19.47 -24.66
C PRO A 224 0.53 18.72 -23.57
N GLY A 225 0.69 17.41 -23.78
CA GLY A 225 1.39 16.44 -22.96
C GLY A 225 0.97 14.98 -23.27
N GLN A 226 -0.23 14.78 -23.82
CA GLN A 226 -0.75 13.45 -24.18
C GLN A 226 -0.53 13.13 -25.68
N ARG A 227 0.01 11.93 -25.95
CA ARG A 227 0.10 11.34 -27.29
C ARG A 227 -1.26 10.84 -27.75
N ALA A 228 -1.51 10.93 -29.05
CA ALA A 228 -2.71 10.41 -29.70
C ALA A 228 -2.73 8.88 -29.62
N GLY A 229 -3.66 8.31 -28.86
CA GLY A 229 -3.85 6.85 -28.80
C GLY A 229 -4.74 6.34 -27.66
N ASP A 230 -4.70 6.97 -26.49
CA ASP A 230 -5.45 6.49 -25.32
C ASP A 230 -6.58 7.45 -24.93
N VAL A 231 -7.78 7.19 -25.45
CA VAL A 231 -9.03 7.73 -24.91
C VAL A 231 -9.94 6.55 -24.56
N THR A 232 -9.75 5.97 -23.39
CA THR A 232 -10.75 5.12 -22.73
C THR A 232 -11.73 6.03 -21.99
N GLY A 233 -12.66 6.62 -22.73
CA GLY A 233 -13.80 7.33 -22.16
C GLY A 233 -14.80 6.33 -21.60
N ILE A 234 -14.84 6.19 -20.27
CA ILE A 234 -15.93 5.48 -19.59
C ILE A 234 -17.16 6.39 -19.65
N GLY A 235 -18.03 6.13 -20.61
CA GLY A 235 -19.36 6.74 -20.66
C GLY A 235 -20.15 6.35 -19.41
N HIS A 236 -20.71 7.34 -18.73
CA HIS A 236 -21.65 7.12 -17.64
C HIS A 236 -22.93 6.48 -18.21
N VAL A 237 -23.19 5.22 -17.88
CA VAL A 237 -24.42 4.52 -18.28
C VAL A 237 -25.48 4.84 -17.24
N ASP A 238 -26.53 5.50 -17.68
CA ASP A 238 -27.74 5.76 -16.89
C ASP A 238 -28.42 4.41 -16.55
N PRO A 239 -28.60 4.07 -15.25
CA PRO A 239 -29.12 2.77 -14.84
C PRO A 239 -30.60 2.55 -15.16
N ASP A 240 -31.35 3.56 -15.62
CA ASP A 240 -32.77 3.43 -15.99
C ASP A 240 -33.00 3.03 -17.46
N CYS A 241 -31.95 2.83 -18.26
CA CYS A 241 -32.09 2.47 -19.67
C CYS A 241 -32.32 0.94 -19.88
N ARG A 242 -33.53 0.46 -19.59
CA ARG A 242 -33.97 -0.92 -19.90
C ARG A 242 -34.53 -1.03 -21.32
N GLN A 243 -33.70 -0.89 -22.36
CA GLN A 243 -33.93 -1.48 -23.71
C GLN A 243 -32.88 -0.97 -24.70
N CYS A 244 -31.78 -1.69 -24.85
CA CYS A 244 -30.95 -1.68 -26.05
C CYS A 244 -30.40 -3.09 -26.23
N GLY A 245 -31.01 -3.88 -27.13
CA GLY A 245 -30.41 -5.13 -27.61
C GLY A 245 -29.16 -4.83 -28.45
N PRO A 246 -28.22 -5.79 -28.59
CA PRO A 246 -26.99 -5.57 -29.34
C PRO A 246 -27.32 -5.35 -30.83
N THR A 247 -27.05 -4.16 -31.34
CA THR A 247 -27.10 -3.90 -32.78
C THR A 247 -25.81 -4.41 -33.41
N MET A 248 -25.90 -5.47 -34.22
CA MET A 248 -24.78 -5.91 -35.07
C MET A 248 -24.40 -4.77 -36.03
N LEU A 249 -23.15 -4.33 -35.97
CA LEU A 249 -22.55 -3.49 -37.00
C LEU A 249 -22.28 -4.34 -38.25
N PRO A 250 -22.67 -3.91 -39.47
CA PRO A 250 -22.25 -4.57 -40.69
C PRO A 250 -20.76 -4.29 -40.93
N GLY A 251 -19.99 -5.37 -41.10
CA GLY A 251 -18.55 -5.32 -41.39
C GLY A 251 -18.25 -4.62 -42.73
N ARG A 252 -17.27 -3.71 -42.70
CA ARG A 252 -16.68 -3.14 -43.92
C ARG A 252 -15.61 -4.09 -44.44
N ALA A 253 -15.84 -4.62 -45.64
CA ALA A 253 -14.86 -5.34 -46.43
C ALA A 253 -13.71 -4.40 -46.86
N HIS A 254 -12.47 -4.86 -46.67
CA HIS A 254 -11.28 -4.24 -47.27
C HIS A 254 -11.20 -4.62 -48.74
N ALA A 255 -11.28 -3.63 -49.63
CA ALA A 255 -10.96 -3.78 -51.04
C ALA A 255 -9.43 -3.70 -51.22
N ALA A 256 -8.87 -4.76 -51.81
CA ALA A 256 -7.50 -4.80 -52.29
C ALA A 256 -7.36 -3.90 -53.54
N GLY A 257 -6.40 -2.98 -53.50
CA GLY A 257 -6.00 -2.17 -54.66
C GLY A 257 -4.59 -2.56 -55.11
N LEU A 258 -4.51 -3.06 -56.34
CA LEU A 258 -3.31 -3.50 -57.05
C LEU A 258 -3.23 -2.66 -58.32
N VAL A 259 -2.28 -1.72 -58.43
CA VAL A 259 -1.81 -1.08 -59.68
C VAL A 259 -0.37 -0.64 -59.38
N ARG A 260 0.65 -1.36 -59.87
CA ARG A 260 1.40 -1.14 -61.12
C ARG A 260 2.15 0.18 -61.17
#